data_AF-A0A226DFU8-F1
#
_entry.id   AF-A0A226DFU8-F1
#
_cell.length_a   1.000
_cell.length_b   1.000
_cell.length_c   1.000
_cell.angle_alpha   90.00
_cell.angle_beta   90.00
_cell.angle_gamma   90.00
#
_symmetry.space_group_name_H-M   'P 1'
#
loop_
_entity.id
_entity.type
_entity.pdbx_description
1 polymer ?
#
loop_
_entity_poly.entity_id
_entity_poly.type
_entity_poly.pdbx_seq_one_letter_code
_entity_poly.pdbx_strand_id
1 'polypeptide(L)'
;MESRHHVTLVLFLTLATVYLLATSVSAGPRGVGCACSLKLDSATPGCIIGIPPAFSGFKCRCRMGMLFFLFPHCVGTRIPCGSGENCQAGCASKECCLMAGGDCNGYDA
;
A
#
# COMPACT_ATOMS: atom_id res chain seq x y z
N MET A 1 -44.02 -19.79 0.17
CA MET A 1 -42.87 -19.60 -0.74
C MET A 1 -42.21 -18.21 -0.59
N GLU A 2 -42.46 -17.48 0.49
CA GLU A 2 -41.99 -16.09 0.67
C GLU A 2 -40.58 -15.98 1.29
N SER A 3 -40.19 -16.98 2.10
CA SER A 3 -38.91 -16.98 2.83
C SER A 3 -37.68 -17.14 1.93
N ARG A 4 -37.78 -17.83 0.79
CA ARG A 4 -36.63 -18.05 -0.12
C ARG A 4 -36.17 -16.76 -0.84
N HIS A 5 -37.08 -15.84 -1.12
CA HIS A 5 -36.73 -14.58 -1.79
C HIS A 5 -36.00 -13.63 -0.86
N HIS A 6 -36.40 -13.58 0.42
CA HIS A 6 -35.70 -12.79 1.43
C HIS A 6 -34.26 -13.29 1.68
N VAL A 7 -34.07 -14.61 1.79
CA VAL A 7 -32.74 -15.19 2.01
C VAL A 7 -31.81 -14.93 0.82
N THR A 8 -32.32 -15.07 -0.40
CA THR A 8 -31.54 -14.80 -1.62
C THR A 8 -31.15 -13.32 -1.71
N LEU A 9 -32.08 -12.41 -1.42
CA LEU A 9 -31.83 -10.97 -1.48
C LEU A 9 -30.81 -10.51 -0.43
N VAL A 10 -30.88 -11.04 0.79
CA VAL A 10 -29.89 -10.77 1.85
C VAL A 10 -28.50 -11.29 1.47
N LEU A 11 -28.42 -12.48 0.83
CA LEU A 11 -27.15 -13.03 0.36
C LEU A 11 -26.52 -12.18 -0.76
N PHE A 12 -27.34 -11.69 -1.70
CA PHE A 12 -26.86 -10.79 -2.75
C PHE A 12 -26.39 -9.45 -2.19
N LEU A 13 -27.13 -8.86 -1.25
CA LEU A 13 -26.74 -7.61 -0.61
C LEU A 13 -25.44 -7.76 0.17
N THR A 14 -25.30 -8.82 0.95
CA THR A 14 -24.08 -9.09 1.73
C THR A 14 -22.86 -9.30 0.83
N LEU A 15 -22.99 -10.11 -0.23
CA LEU A 15 -21.93 -10.29 -1.23
C LEU A 15 -21.56 -8.98 -1.94
N ALA A 16 -22.54 -8.16 -2.29
CA ALA A 16 -22.30 -6.85 -2.91
C ALA A 16 -21.57 -5.90 -1.96
N THR A 17 -21.95 -5.84 -0.68
CA THR A 17 -21.22 -5.05 0.31
C THR A 17 -19.80 -5.56 0.54
N VAL A 18 -19.58 -6.88 0.60
CA VAL A 18 -18.23 -7.46 0.74
C VAL A 18 -17.39 -7.13 -0.49
N TYR A 19 -17.95 -7.19 -1.69
CA TYR A 19 -17.26 -6.82 -2.94
C TYR A 19 -16.93 -5.32 -3.00
N LEU A 20 -17.84 -4.45 -2.57
CA LEU A 20 -17.61 -3.01 -2.48
C LEU A 20 -16.55 -2.66 -1.42
N LEU A 21 -16.57 -3.36 -0.27
CA LEU A 21 -15.54 -3.20 0.76
C LEU A 21 -14.18 -3.69 0.26
N ALA A 22 -14.12 -4.85 -0.41
CA ALA A 22 -12.89 -5.39 -0.98
C ALA A 22 -12.28 -4.47 -2.04
N THR A 23 -13.09 -3.80 -2.86
CA THR A 23 -12.60 -2.86 -3.88
C THR A 23 -12.15 -1.53 -3.28
N SER A 24 -12.78 -1.07 -2.18
CA SER A 24 -12.43 0.18 -1.50
C SER A 24 -11.09 0.15 -0.75
N VAL A 25 -10.56 -1.03 -0.41
CA VAL A 25 -9.27 -1.22 0.28
C VAL A 25 -8.05 -0.84 -0.58
N SER A 26 -8.22 -0.59 -1.88
CA SER A 26 -7.09 -0.29 -2.78
C SER A 26 -6.79 1.19 -3.01
N ALA A 27 -7.51 2.12 -2.38
CA ALA A 27 -7.33 3.55 -2.62
C ALA A 27 -6.79 4.28 -1.38
N GLY A 28 -5.52 4.03 -1.06
CA GLY A 28 -4.72 5.05 -0.36
C GLY A 28 -4.78 6.37 -1.15
N PRO A 29 -4.69 7.54 -0.49
CA PRO A 29 -4.73 8.82 -1.19
C PRO A 29 -3.71 8.77 -2.32
N ARG A 30 -4.18 8.97 -3.56
CA ARG A 30 -3.37 9.03 -4.77
C ARG A 30 -2.54 10.31 -4.71
N GLY A 31 -1.58 10.35 -3.80
CA GLY A 31 -0.51 11.31 -3.80
C GLY A 31 0.25 11.14 -5.12
N VAL A 32 0.63 12.25 -5.71
CA VAL A 32 1.46 12.30 -6.91
C VAL A 32 2.80 11.60 -6.59
N GLY A 33 2.86 10.29 -6.84
CA GLY A 33 3.95 9.38 -6.43
C GLY A 33 3.85 8.83 -5.00
N CYS A 34 4.53 7.71 -4.75
CA CYS A 34 4.58 6.93 -3.50
C CYS A 34 3.39 6.02 -3.19
N ALA A 35 2.93 5.25 -4.18
CA ALA A 35 2.06 4.10 -3.88
C ALA A 35 2.91 2.94 -3.35
N CYS A 36 2.51 2.35 -2.24
CA CYS A 36 3.19 1.22 -1.63
C CYS A 36 2.32 -0.03 -1.68
N SER A 37 2.94 -1.18 -1.92
CA SER A 37 2.30 -2.48 -1.98
C SER A 37 2.82 -3.38 -0.87
N LEU A 38 1.93 -4.20 -0.33
CA LEU A 38 2.28 -5.23 0.64
C LEU A 38 2.94 -6.40 -0.09
N LYS A 39 4.13 -6.80 0.37
CA LYS A 39 4.83 -8.00 -0.06
C LYS A 39 4.79 -9.02 1.08
N LEU A 40 4.05 -10.11 0.87
CA LEU A 40 3.89 -11.22 1.84
C LEU A 40 4.71 -12.46 1.46
N ASP A 41 5.25 -12.50 0.24
CA ASP A 41 6.00 -13.64 -0.31
C ASP A 41 7.48 -13.66 0.11
N SER A 42 7.96 -12.65 0.83
CA SER A 42 9.30 -12.58 1.39
C SER A 42 9.37 -13.20 2.78
N ALA A 43 10.55 -13.71 3.16
CA ALA A 43 10.83 -14.20 4.52
C ALA A 43 10.49 -13.16 5.62
N THR A 44 10.54 -11.88 5.26
CA THR A 44 10.11 -10.75 6.08
C THR A 44 8.99 -10.01 5.37
N PRO A 45 7.72 -10.11 5.81
CA PRO A 45 6.63 -9.37 5.17
C PRO A 45 6.82 -7.87 5.38
N GLY A 46 6.64 -7.09 4.31
CA GLY A 46 6.94 -5.66 4.36
C GLY A 46 6.27 -4.87 3.24
N CYS A 47 6.52 -3.56 3.23
CA CYS A 47 5.98 -2.66 2.23
C CYS A 47 7.04 -2.28 1.20
N ILE A 48 6.71 -2.42 -0.08
CA ILE A 48 7.54 -1.99 -1.20
C ILE A 48 6.92 -0.79 -1.90
N ILE A 49 7.73 0.06 -2.51
CA ILE A 49 7.29 1.17 -3.36
C ILE A 49 6.88 0.56 -4.70
N GLY A 50 5.58 0.61 -5.01
CA GLY A 50 5.05 0.24 -6.32
C GLY A 50 5.11 1.40 -7.31
N ILE A 51 4.78 2.62 -6.86
CA ILE A 51 4.85 3.83 -7.69
C ILE A 51 5.76 4.84 -7.01
N PRO A 52 6.95 5.13 -7.54
CA PRO A 52 7.88 6.08 -6.95
C PRO A 52 7.48 7.55 -7.19
N PRO A 53 8.16 8.53 -6.57
CA PRO A 53 7.96 9.95 -6.89
C PRO A 53 8.47 10.22 -8.30
N ALA A 54 7.70 10.98 -9.09
CA ALA A 54 8.09 11.33 -10.47
C ALA A 54 9.28 12.33 -10.53
N PHE A 55 9.54 13.06 -9.45
CA PHE A 55 10.56 14.11 -9.39
C PHE A 55 11.61 13.80 -8.31
N SER A 56 12.84 14.28 -8.52
CA SER A 56 13.92 14.21 -7.55
C SER A 56 13.65 15.10 -6.33
N GLY A 57 14.39 14.87 -5.25
CA GLY A 57 14.25 15.62 -3.99
C GLY A 57 13.12 15.11 -3.08
N PHE A 58 12.38 14.09 -3.51
CA PHE A 58 11.39 13.40 -2.71
C PHE A 58 11.69 11.91 -2.61
N LYS A 59 11.29 11.31 -1.50
CA LYS A 59 11.34 9.88 -1.25
C LYS A 59 10.01 9.36 -0.76
N CYS A 60 9.83 8.05 -0.90
CA CYS A 60 8.68 7.36 -0.35
C CYS A 60 9.01 6.75 1.00
N ARG A 61 8.17 7.06 1.99
CA ARG A 61 8.13 6.35 3.24
C ARG A 61 6.93 5.41 3.20
N CYS A 62 7.20 4.13 2.94
CA CYS A 62 6.21 3.08 3.07
C CYS A 62 6.19 2.60 4.52
N ARG A 63 5.03 2.60 5.16
CA ARG A 63 4.86 2.04 6.50
C ARG A 63 3.82 0.95 6.47
N MET A 64 4.11 -0.13 7.19
CA MET A 64 3.12 -1.13 7.51
C MET A 64 2.15 -0.56 8.55
N GLY A 65 0.86 -0.63 8.25
CA GLY A 65 -0.21 -0.38 9.19
C GLY A 65 -1.10 -1.62 9.33
N MET A 66 -1.98 -1.62 10.32
CA MET A 66 -3.06 -2.59 10.42
C MET A 66 -4.40 -1.90 10.23
N LEU A 67 -5.16 -2.34 9.24
CA LEU A 67 -6.53 -1.89 9.05
C LEU A 67 -7.41 -2.75 9.95
N PHE A 68 -8.15 -2.12 10.85
CA PHE A 68 -9.01 -2.81 11.82
C PHE A 68 -8.29 -3.93 12.59
N PHE A 69 -6.99 -3.76 12.89
CA PHE A 69 -6.15 -4.74 13.61
C PHE A 69 -6.00 -6.13 12.96
N LEU A 70 -6.64 -6.38 11.81
CA LEU A 70 -6.75 -7.72 11.21
C LEU A 70 -6.02 -7.81 9.87
N PHE A 71 -5.97 -6.72 9.11
CA PHE A 71 -5.43 -6.74 7.75
C PHE A 71 -4.18 -5.85 7.66
N PRO A 72 -2.99 -6.43 7.41
CA PRO A 72 -1.81 -5.63 7.13
C PRO A 72 -2.05 -4.82 5.85
N HIS A 73 -1.69 -3.55 5.89
CA HIS A 73 -1.78 -2.66 4.73
C HIS A 73 -0.55 -1.76 4.68
N CYS A 74 -0.23 -1.25 3.50
CA CYS A 74 0.89 -0.36 3.30
C CYS A 74 0.40 1.05 3.05
N VAL A 75 0.90 2.00 3.84
CA VAL A 75 0.65 3.42 3.66
C VAL A 75 1.91 4.05 3.09
N GLY A 76 1.79 4.62 1.90
CA GLY A 76 2.84 5.40 1.28
C GLY A 76 2.70 6.87 1.58
N THR A 77 3.79 7.50 2.01
CA THR A 77 3.86 8.95 2.20
C THR A 77 5.05 9.52 1.46
N ARG A 78 4.81 10.53 0.63
CA ARG A 78 5.87 11.29 -0.03
C ARG A 78 6.44 12.31 0.94
N ILE A 79 7.74 12.26 1.17
CA ILE A 79 8.45 13.20 2.06
C ILE A 79 9.64 13.82 1.32
N PRO A 80 9.98 15.09 1.62
CA PRO A 80 11.19 15.71 1.07
C PRO A 80 12.42 14.99 1.63
N CYS A 81 13.50 15.04 0.87
CA CYS A 81 14.77 14.46 1.30
C CYS A 81 15.55 15.41 2.20
N GLY A 82 16.22 14.82 3.19
CA GLY A 82 17.08 15.51 4.12
C GLY A 82 18.43 15.87 3.51
N SER A 83 19.18 16.72 4.23
CA SER A 83 20.53 17.08 3.87
C SER A 83 21.44 15.85 3.87
N GLY A 84 22.01 15.50 2.71
CA GLY A 84 22.90 14.35 2.53
C GLY A 84 22.22 13.08 2.00
N GLU A 85 20.91 13.10 1.77
CA GLU A 85 20.19 11.98 1.15
C GLU A 85 20.14 12.11 -0.37
N ASN A 86 20.35 11.00 -1.09
CA ASN A 86 20.28 10.99 -2.55
C ASN A 86 18.93 10.47 -3.03
N CYS A 87 18.04 11.38 -3.41
CA CYS A 87 16.69 11.06 -3.84
C CYS A 87 16.48 11.35 -5.32
N GLN A 88 16.71 10.32 -6.12
CA GLN A 88 16.49 10.36 -7.55
C GLN A 88 15.00 10.25 -7.89
N ALA A 89 14.62 10.84 -9.02
CA ALA A 89 13.30 10.64 -9.60
C ALA A 89 13.09 9.16 -9.95
N GLY A 90 11.89 8.63 -9.78
CA GLY A 90 11.55 7.27 -10.18
C GLY A 90 12.15 6.17 -9.29
N CYS A 91 12.70 6.50 -8.13
CA CYS A 91 13.35 5.53 -7.24
C CYS A 91 12.34 4.58 -6.57
N ALA A 92 12.24 3.34 -7.08
CA ALA A 92 11.40 2.27 -6.52
C ALA A 92 12.16 1.01 -6.08
N SER A 93 13.50 0.98 -6.18
CA SER A 93 14.31 -0.19 -5.83
C SER A 93 14.71 -0.25 -4.35
N LYS A 94 15.28 -1.38 -3.92
CA LYS A 94 15.86 -1.55 -2.58
C LYS A 94 16.98 -0.54 -2.34
N GLU A 95 17.91 -0.40 -3.29
CA GLU A 95 19.04 0.52 -3.15
C GLU A 95 18.57 1.96 -3.01
N CYS A 96 17.60 2.35 -3.84
CA CYS A 96 16.93 3.64 -3.78
C CYS A 96 16.32 3.93 -2.40
N CYS A 97 15.59 2.96 -1.86
CA CYS A 97 14.97 3.07 -0.55
C CYS A 97 16.04 3.23 0.55
N LEU A 98 17.14 2.48 0.48
CA LEU A 98 18.24 2.54 1.44
C LEU A 98 19.01 3.87 1.35
N MET A 99 19.32 4.34 0.13
CA MET A 99 19.99 5.63 -0.11
C MET A 99 19.16 6.82 0.35
N ALA A 100 17.84 6.69 0.30
CA ALA A 100 16.91 7.68 0.80
C ALA A 100 16.63 7.52 2.32
N GLY A 101 17.28 6.60 3.04
CA GLY A 101 17.04 6.39 4.48
C GLY A 101 15.61 5.94 4.82
N GLY A 102 15.03 5.11 3.95
CA GLY A 102 13.70 4.52 4.10
C GLY A 102 13.70 3.20 4.88
N ASP A 103 12.51 2.72 5.20
CA ASP A 103 12.29 1.37 5.74
C ASP A 103 12.07 0.41 4.57
N CYS A 104 13.08 -0.40 4.27
CA CYS A 104 13.15 -1.22 3.04
C CYS A 104 12.95 -2.72 3.32
N ASN A 105 12.41 -3.07 4.49
CA ASN A 105 12.21 -4.47 4.91
C ASN A 105 11.31 -5.27 3.94
N GLY A 106 10.44 -4.59 3.19
CA GLY A 106 9.63 -5.24 2.13
C GLY A 106 10.41 -5.65 0.89
N TYR A 107 11.66 -5.18 0.72
CA TYR A 107 12.50 -5.48 -0.43
C TYR A 107 13.46 -6.65 -0.21
N ASP A 108 13.35 -7.37 0.90
CA ASP A 108 14.14 -8.58 1.08
C ASP A 108 13.74 -9.65 0.07
N ALA A 109 14.78 -10.17 -0.60
CA ALA A 109 14.80 -11.40 -1.38
C ALA A 109 15.66 -12.39 -0.61
#